data_AF-A0A958MAQ4-F1
#
_entry.id   AF-A0A958MAQ4-F1
#
_cell.length_a   1.000
_cell.length_b   1.000
_cell.length_c   1.000
_cell.angle_alpha   90.00
_cell.angle_beta   90.00
_cell.angle_gamma   90.00
#
_symmetry.space_group_name_H-M   'P 1'
#
loop_
_entity.id
_entity.type
_entity.pdbx_description
1 polymer ?
#
loop_
_entity_poly.entity_id
_entity_poly.type
_entity_poly.pdbx_seq_one_letter_code
_entity_poly.pdbx_strand_id
1 'polypeptide(L)'
;VKKHLISEGLPDYYQRMSGLFSEIVRPNVFADNVATQEALRKKRAETPAVNTVERASPIIFKGDKIDQEKYLVLSALRQAYELRTQRGSSRYWIIGGYILITALIILMLFLFLKKYRPAVYAGTTQLTFIFFNIIVMVLLTTVMLRYNATYIYVIPLCMLPLVLNAFFDARLSLFVHVLVVLLLGFIVPNSFEYIVLQVIAGIVSVQTISELYRRANLFISVGQITLSYIVVYFAFHVVREGNLSSISWLTFGFFALNGMVTLFTQPLIYIYEKVFGLVSDVSLLELS
;
A
#
# COMPACT_ATOMS: atom_id res chain seq x y z
N VAL A 1 -11.51 62.58 -2.63
CA VAL A 1 -10.58 63.69 -2.92
C VAL A 1 -10.25 63.78 -4.42
N LYS A 2 -9.54 62.83 -5.05
CA LYS A 2 -9.22 62.84 -6.50
C LYS A 2 -10.40 63.15 -7.42
N LYS A 3 -11.52 62.41 -7.25
CA LYS A 3 -12.73 62.58 -8.08
C LYS A 3 -13.40 63.94 -7.93
N HIS A 4 -13.23 64.62 -6.79
CA HIS A 4 -13.90 65.90 -6.49
C HIS A 4 -13.09 67.10 -6.99
N LEU A 5 -11.75 67.04 -6.92
CA LEU A 5 -10.86 68.08 -7.45
C LEU A 5 -10.80 68.10 -8.99
N ILE A 6 -10.99 66.93 -9.62
CA ILE A 6 -11.05 66.82 -11.08
C ILE A 6 -12.39 67.37 -11.62
N SER A 7 -13.50 67.24 -10.87
CA SER A 7 -14.80 67.77 -11.29
C SER A 7 -14.90 69.30 -11.21
N GLU A 8 -14.09 69.95 -10.37
CA GLU A 8 -14.04 71.43 -10.26
C GLU A 8 -12.98 72.08 -11.16
N GLY A 9 -12.40 71.35 -12.12
CA GLY A 9 -11.48 71.92 -13.11
C GLY A 9 -10.08 72.24 -12.57
N LEU A 10 -9.67 71.64 -11.44
CA LEU A 10 -8.38 71.88 -10.78
C LEU A 10 -7.48 70.61 -10.76
N PRO A 11 -7.18 69.97 -11.91
CA PRO A 11 -6.38 68.74 -11.97
C PRO A 11 -4.92 68.96 -11.56
N ASP A 12 -4.36 70.14 -11.84
CA ASP A 12 -2.97 70.50 -11.51
C ASP A 12 -2.73 70.58 -9.99
N TYR A 13 -3.74 71.01 -9.23
CA TYR A 13 -3.69 71.03 -7.77
C TYR A 13 -3.67 69.62 -7.19
N TYR A 14 -4.45 68.70 -7.75
CA TYR A 14 -4.41 67.29 -7.34
C TYR A 14 -3.02 66.69 -7.62
N GLN A 15 -2.41 66.97 -8.78
CA GLN A 15 -1.06 66.50 -9.09
C GLN A 15 -0.01 67.04 -8.12
N ARG A 16 0.04 68.36 -7.88
CA ARG A 16 0.97 68.96 -6.90
C ARG A 16 0.76 68.41 -5.50
N MET A 17 -0.49 68.29 -5.05
CA MET A 17 -0.81 67.81 -3.72
C MET A 17 -0.48 66.31 -3.59
N SER A 18 -0.70 65.50 -4.63
CA SER A 18 -0.31 64.09 -4.64
C SER A 18 1.21 63.89 -4.59
N GLY A 19 1.98 64.75 -5.28
CA GLY A 19 3.44 64.78 -5.19
C GLY A 19 3.91 65.08 -3.77
N LEU A 20 3.37 66.14 -3.16
CA LEU A 20 3.63 66.51 -1.77
C LEU A 20 3.27 65.38 -0.79
N PHE A 21 2.10 64.74 -0.95
CA PHE A 21 1.71 63.62 -0.09
C PHE A 21 2.65 62.42 -0.27
N SER A 22 3.11 62.11 -1.49
CA SER A 22 4.08 61.02 -1.69
C SER A 22 5.46 61.32 -1.10
N GLU A 23 5.82 62.60 -0.98
CA GLU A 23 7.10 63.03 -0.41
C GLU A 23 7.06 63.12 1.13
N ILE A 24 5.89 63.43 1.70
CA ILE A 24 5.65 63.55 3.15
C ILE A 24 5.29 62.21 3.79
N VAL A 25 4.53 61.34 3.11
CA VAL A 25 4.08 60.06 3.65
C VAL A 25 5.24 59.05 3.62
N ARG A 26 5.94 58.94 4.75
CA ARG A 26 6.94 57.91 4.96
C ARG A 26 6.26 56.60 5.40
N PRO A 27 6.77 55.43 4.96
CA PRO A 27 6.32 54.15 5.49
C PRO A 27 6.49 54.11 7.01
N ASN A 28 5.39 53.85 7.73
CA ASN A 28 5.37 53.74 9.19
C ASN A 28 5.25 52.28 9.67
N VAL A 29 5.55 51.33 8.78
CA VAL A 29 5.58 49.90 9.11
C VAL A 29 6.97 49.58 9.64
N PHE A 30 7.08 49.43 10.96
CA PHE A 30 8.30 49.01 11.62
C PHE A 30 8.18 47.53 12.01
N ALA A 31 9.29 46.80 11.95
CA ALA A 31 9.32 45.43 12.42
C ALA A 31 9.04 45.41 13.94
N ASP A 32 7.98 44.71 14.35
CA ASP A 32 7.69 44.48 15.75
C ASP A 32 8.67 43.43 16.29
N ASN A 33 9.80 43.92 16.79
CA ASN A 33 10.84 43.09 17.37
C ASN A 33 10.36 42.36 18.65
N VAL A 34 9.40 42.93 19.37
CA VAL A 34 8.86 42.34 20.61
C VAL A 34 7.99 41.14 20.26
N ALA A 35 7.00 41.32 19.37
CA ALA A 35 6.17 40.22 18.91
C ALA A 35 6.99 39.13 18.21
N THR A 36 8.02 39.52 17.45
CA THR A 36 8.94 38.56 16.80
C THR A 36 9.72 37.76 17.84
N GLN A 37 10.27 38.41 18.87
CA GLN A 37 11.01 37.71 19.92
C GLN A 37 10.09 36.84 20.80
N GLU A 38 8.86 37.26 21.06
CA GLU A 38 7.88 36.42 21.77
C GLU A 38 7.48 35.19 20.95
N ALA A 39 7.26 35.35 19.64
CA ALA A 39 6.98 34.22 18.75
C ALA A 39 8.17 33.24 18.68
N LEU A 40 9.40 33.74 18.64
CA LEU A 40 10.61 32.93 18.71
C LEU A 40 10.76 32.22 20.05
N ARG A 41 10.47 32.90 21.17
CA ARG A 41 10.48 32.30 22.51
C ARG A 41 9.46 31.19 22.64
N LYS A 42 8.22 31.40 22.18
CA LYS A 42 7.16 30.37 22.18
C LYS A 42 7.60 29.13 21.39
N LYS A 43 8.09 29.31 20.16
CA LYS A 43 8.59 28.19 19.35
C LYS A 43 9.78 27.45 19.97
N ARG A 44 10.69 28.17 20.63
CA ARG A 44 11.82 27.55 21.35
C ARG A 44 11.36 26.79 22.60
N ALA A 45 10.37 27.31 23.33
CA ALA A 45 9.80 26.64 24.49
C ALA A 45 8.95 25.41 24.12
N GLU A 46 8.29 25.44 22.96
CA GLU A 46 7.58 24.28 22.37
C GLU A 46 8.53 23.19 21.87
N THR A 47 9.80 23.52 21.63
CA THR A 47 10.82 22.53 21.28
C THR A 47 11.38 21.97 22.59
N PRO A 48 11.13 20.70 22.93
CA PRO A 48 11.75 20.11 24.11
C PRO A 48 13.25 20.29 24.00
N ALA A 49 13.93 20.62 25.09
CA ALA A 49 15.38 20.57 25.16
C ALA A 49 15.80 19.09 25.08
N VAL A 50 15.79 18.54 23.86
CA VAL A 50 16.24 17.19 23.60
C VAL A 50 17.75 17.24 23.79
N ASN A 51 18.21 16.63 24.87
CA ASN A 51 19.61 16.29 25.08
C ASN A 51 20.17 15.79 23.74
N THR A 52 21.19 16.46 23.22
CA THR A 52 21.80 16.14 21.92
C THR A 52 22.18 14.66 21.91
N VAL A 53 21.39 13.84 21.22
CA VAL A 53 21.69 12.40 21.15
C VAL A 53 22.80 12.21 20.14
N GLU A 54 23.90 11.59 20.56
CA GLU A 54 24.99 11.24 19.67
C GLU A 54 24.51 10.27 18.58
N ARG A 55 25.02 10.49 17.36
CA ARG A 55 24.65 9.67 16.21
C ARG A 55 25.21 8.25 16.43
N ALA A 56 24.35 7.25 16.30
CA ALA A 56 24.63 5.81 16.49
C ALA A 56 24.66 5.32 17.96
N SER A 57 24.21 6.12 18.92
CA SER A 57 23.94 5.60 20.27
C SER A 57 22.67 4.73 20.30
N PRO A 58 22.70 3.53 20.91
CA PRO A 58 21.50 2.72 21.07
C PRO A 58 20.51 3.42 22.02
N ILE A 59 19.30 3.71 21.53
CA ILE A 59 18.26 4.46 22.28
C ILE A 59 17.36 3.51 23.08
N ILE A 60 16.97 2.36 22.49
CA ILE A 60 16.12 1.34 23.12
C ILE A 60 16.51 -0.04 22.60
N PHE A 61 16.43 -1.06 23.47
CA PHE A 61 16.49 -2.47 23.06
C PHE A 61 15.09 -3.10 23.03
N LYS A 62 14.92 -4.17 22.23
CA LYS A 62 13.64 -4.89 22.12
C LYS A 62 13.34 -5.55 23.48
N GLY A 63 12.27 -5.13 24.14
CA GLY A 63 11.89 -5.58 25.48
C GLY A 63 12.08 -4.55 26.60
N ASP A 64 12.71 -3.41 26.30
CA ASP A 64 12.86 -2.32 27.28
C ASP A 64 11.51 -1.70 27.64
N LYS A 65 11.31 -1.42 28.94
CA LYS A 65 10.21 -0.57 29.39
C LYS A 65 10.45 0.87 28.91
N ILE A 66 9.46 1.45 28.25
CA ILE A 66 9.53 2.80 27.72
C ILE A 66 9.30 3.79 28.87
N ASP A 67 10.35 4.52 29.22
CA ASP A 67 10.29 5.65 30.15
C ASP A 67 9.93 6.95 29.40
N GLN A 68 9.48 7.97 30.14
CA GLN A 68 9.05 9.26 29.59
C GLN A 68 10.16 9.95 28.79
N GLU A 69 11.42 9.87 29.25
CA GLU A 69 12.57 10.41 28.53
C GLU A 69 12.82 9.67 27.20
N LYS A 70 12.82 8.32 27.22
CA LYS A 70 12.97 7.50 26.00
C LYS A 70 11.85 7.80 25.00
N TYR A 71 10.61 7.97 25.47
CA TYR A 71 9.48 8.35 24.61
C TYR A 71 9.69 9.72 23.95
N LEU A 72 10.15 10.72 24.69
CA LEU A 72 10.42 12.06 24.16
C LEU A 72 11.51 12.01 23.08
N VAL A 73 12.61 11.29 23.32
CA VAL A 73 13.68 11.11 22.33
C VAL A 73 13.16 10.43 21.06
N LEU A 74 12.36 9.36 21.18
CA LEU A 74 11.75 8.69 20.03
C LEU A 74 10.79 9.60 19.27
N SER A 75 9.98 10.39 19.97
CA SER A 75 9.05 11.33 19.36
C SER A 75 9.78 12.44 18.59
N ALA A 76 10.87 12.98 19.15
CA ALA A 76 11.71 13.97 18.50
C ALA A 76 12.44 13.40 17.28
N LEU A 77 12.95 12.17 17.38
CA LEU A 77 13.57 11.46 16.26
C LEU A 77 12.57 11.22 15.13
N ARG A 78 11.35 10.79 15.47
CA ARG A 78 10.25 10.63 14.52
C ARG A 78 9.92 11.96 13.83
N GLN A 79 9.75 13.03 14.60
CA GLN A 79 9.43 14.35 14.05
C GLN A 79 10.57 14.88 13.15
N ALA A 80 11.83 14.72 13.55
CA ALA A 80 12.98 15.10 12.74
C ALA A 80 13.07 14.27 11.44
N TYR A 81 12.73 12.98 11.50
CA TYR A 81 12.66 12.11 10.33
C TYR A 81 11.52 12.52 9.38
N GLU A 82 10.32 12.75 9.90
CA GLU A 82 9.16 13.23 9.15
C GLU A 82 9.44 14.59 8.49
N LEU A 83 10.06 15.53 9.20
CA LEU A 83 10.46 16.84 8.68
C LEU A 83 11.55 16.75 7.61
N ARG A 84 12.51 15.83 7.73
CA ARG A 84 13.53 15.58 6.70
C ARG A 84 12.92 14.97 5.45
N THR A 85 12.02 14.00 5.60
CA THR A 85 11.25 13.42 4.49
C THR A 85 10.40 14.49 3.79
N GLN A 86 9.75 15.37 4.55
CA GLN A 86 8.94 16.47 4.00
C GLN A 86 9.77 17.58 3.33
N ARG A 87 10.99 17.85 3.78
CA ARG A 87 11.85 18.92 3.23
C ARG A 87 12.63 18.52 1.97
N GLY A 88 12.74 17.23 1.62
CA GLY A 88 13.67 16.77 0.57
C GLY A 88 13.10 15.87 -0.53
N SER A 89 11.85 15.39 -0.43
CA SER A 89 11.27 14.51 -1.45
C SER A 89 10.00 15.11 -2.03
N SER A 90 10.03 15.41 -3.33
CA SER A 90 8.84 15.77 -4.07
C SER A 90 7.88 14.58 -4.02
N ARG A 91 6.72 14.76 -3.38
CA ARG A 91 5.62 13.78 -3.42
C ARG A 91 5.36 13.27 -4.85
N TYR A 92 5.61 14.12 -5.87
CA TYR A 92 5.54 13.76 -7.27
C TYR A 92 6.57 12.69 -7.71
N TRP A 93 7.80 12.69 -7.19
CA TRP A 93 8.80 11.65 -7.48
C TRP A 93 8.39 10.29 -6.91
N ILE A 94 7.84 10.26 -5.70
CA ILE A 94 7.33 9.03 -5.09
C ILE A 94 6.17 8.47 -5.91
N ILE A 95 5.20 9.32 -6.27
CA ILE A 95 4.07 8.92 -7.12
C ILE A 95 4.57 8.45 -8.50
N GLY A 96 5.53 9.17 -9.09
CA GLY A 96 6.15 8.78 -10.37
C GLY A 96 6.83 7.42 -10.31
N GLY A 97 7.54 7.10 -9.22
CA GLY A 97 8.13 5.79 -8.99
C GLY A 97 7.09 4.67 -8.91
N TYR A 98 5.99 4.89 -8.18
CA TYR A 98 4.90 3.91 -8.11
C TYR A 98 4.23 3.69 -9.48
N ILE A 99 3.98 4.75 -10.24
CA ILE A 99 3.41 4.65 -11.59
C ILE A 99 4.36 3.86 -12.50
N LEU A 100 5.66 4.16 -12.46
CA LEU A 100 6.65 3.49 -13.31
C LEU A 100 6.72 1.98 -13.01
N ILE A 101 6.84 1.60 -11.73
CA ILE A 101 6.92 0.19 -11.34
C ILE A 101 5.63 -0.56 -11.71
N THR A 102 4.47 0.05 -11.47
CA THR A 102 3.18 -0.54 -11.82
C THR A 102 3.05 -0.73 -13.33
N ALA A 103 3.46 0.28 -14.12
CA ALA A 103 3.47 0.20 -15.57
C ALA A 103 4.40 -0.91 -16.07
N LEU A 104 5.58 -1.09 -15.47
CA LEU A 104 6.50 -2.17 -15.82
C LEU A 104 5.91 -3.57 -15.52
N ILE A 105 5.22 -3.73 -14.39
CA ILE A 105 4.56 -5.00 -14.04
C ILE A 105 3.41 -5.30 -15.02
N ILE A 106 2.58 -4.31 -15.34
CA ILE A 106 1.49 -4.46 -16.31
C ILE A 106 2.06 -4.76 -17.71
N LEU A 107 3.15 -4.09 -18.10
CA LEU A 107 3.85 -4.36 -19.36
C LEU A 107 4.36 -5.80 -19.39
N MET A 108 4.92 -6.30 -18.29
CA MET A 108 5.38 -7.69 -18.19
C MET A 108 4.23 -8.68 -18.40
N LEU A 109 3.04 -8.40 -17.85
CA LEU A 109 1.83 -9.19 -18.11
C LEU A 109 1.44 -9.16 -19.59
N PHE A 110 1.41 -7.99 -20.22
CA PHE A 110 1.08 -7.87 -21.65
C PHE A 110 2.07 -8.60 -22.54
N LEU A 111 3.38 -8.50 -22.27
CA LEU A 111 4.41 -9.21 -23.01
C LEU A 111 4.27 -10.73 -22.86
N PHE A 112 3.97 -11.20 -21.64
CA PHE A 112 3.72 -12.61 -21.39
C PHE A 112 2.50 -13.11 -22.18
N LEU A 113 1.37 -12.41 -22.11
CA LEU A 113 0.16 -12.78 -22.83
C LEU A 113 0.38 -12.78 -24.35
N LYS A 114 0.99 -11.73 -24.90
CA LYS A 114 1.29 -11.62 -26.33
C LYS A 114 2.18 -12.76 -26.83
N LYS A 115 3.20 -13.15 -26.06
CA LYS A 115 4.19 -14.16 -26.48
C LYS A 115 3.73 -15.59 -26.23
N TYR A 116 3.15 -15.87 -25.07
CA TYR A 116 2.89 -17.25 -24.62
C TYR A 116 1.41 -17.63 -24.67
N ARG A 117 0.48 -16.67 -24.70
CA ARG A 117 -0.97 -16.91 -24.68
C ARG A 117 -1.73 -16.01 -25.67
N PRO A 118 -1.44 -16.10 -26.99
CA PRO A 118 -2.02 -15.20 -27.99
C PRO A 118 -3.56 -15.27 -28.05
N ALA A 119 -4.15 -16.45 -27.78
CA ALA A 119 -5.61 -16.60 -27.72
C ALA A 119 -6.24 -15.72 -26.60
N VAL A 120 -5.65 -15.73 -25.40
CA VAL A 120 -6.07 -14.91 -24.26
C VAL A 120 -5.82 -13.42 -24.53
N TYR A 121 -4.71 -13.09 -25.20
CA TYR A 121 -4.38 -11.72 -25.58
C TYR A 121 -5.37 -11.13 -26.61
N ALA A 122 -5.85 -11.95 -27.55
CA ALA A 122 -6.79 -11.52 -28.58
C ALA A 122 -8.23 -11.39 -28.08
N GLY A 123 -8.62 -12.18 -27.06
CA GLY A 123 -9.98 -12.15 -26.51
C GLY A 123 -10.18 -11.04 -25.48
N THR A 124 -11.05 -10.08 -25.80
CA THR A 124 -11.39 -8.96 -24.90
C THR A 124 -11.92 -9.44 -23.56
N THR A 125 -12.85 -10.41 -23.56
CA THR A 125 -13.46 -10.94 -22.33
C THR A 125 -12.45 -11.59 -21.39
N GLN A 126 -11.51 -12.37 -21.94
CA GLN A 126 -10.49 -13.10 -21.16
C GLN A 126 -9.49 -12.11 -20.56
N LEU A 127 -9.10 -11.11 -21.34
CA LEU A 127 -8.22 -10.04 -20.87
C LEU A 127 -8.90 -9.22 -19.75
N THR A 128 -10.16 -8.81 -19.95
CA THR A 128 -10.95 -8.10 -18.94
C THR A 128 -11.09 -8.92 -17.66
N PHE A 129 -11.31 -10.24 -17.77
CA PHE A 129 -11.41 -11.14 -16.62
C PHE A 129 -10.12 -11.17 -15.78
N ILE A 130 -8.95 -11.23 -16.42
CA ILE A 130 -7.66 -11.19 -15.73
C ILE A 130 -7.48 -9.85 -15.00
N PHE A 131 -7.67 -8.73 -15.68
CA PHE A 131 -7.52 -7.40 -15.08
C PHE A 131 -8.53 -7.14 -13.96
N PHE A 132 -9.77 -7.59 -14.13
CA PHE A 132 -10.80 -7.49 -13.11
C PHE A 132 -10.36 -8.19 -11.81
N ASN A 133 -9.88 -9.42 -11.90
CA ASN A 133 -9.41 -10.17 -10.73
C ASN A 133 -8.17 -9.52 -10.08
N ILE A 134 -7.23 -8.99 -10.87
CA ILE A 134 -6.09 -8.22 -10.36
C ILE A 134 -6.58 -7.02 -9.55
N ILE A 135 -7.49 -6.22 -10.13
CA ILE A 135 -8.01 -5.01 -9.48
C ILE A 135 -8.76 -5.36 -8.19
N VAL A 136 -9.62 -6.38 -8.21
CA VAL A 136 -10.37 -6.83 -7.04
C VAL A 136 -9.43 -7.22 -5.90
N MET A 137 -8.39 -8.01 -6.18
CA MET A 137 -7.44 -8.45 -5.15
C MET A 137 -6.59 -7.30 -4.59
N VAL A 138 -6.13 -6.40 -5.46
CA VAL A 138 -5.36 -5.22 -5.04
C VAL A 138 -6.23 -4.28 -4.20
N LEU A 139 -7.48 -4.04 -4.61
CA LEU A 139 -8.43 -3.21 -3.89
C LEU A 139 -8.76 -3.83 -2.52
N LEU A 140 -9.10 -5.11 -2.47
CA LEU A 140 -9.39 -5.83 -1.24
C LEU A 140 -8.23 -5.71 -0.25
N THR A 141 -7.00 -5.95 -0.71
CA THR A 141 -5.79 -5.83 0.11
C THR A 141 -5.58 -4.41 0.63
N THR A 142 -5.71 -3.42 -0.25
CA THR A 142 -5.52 -2.01 0.10
C THR A 142 -6.57 -1.53 1.11
N VAL A 143 -7.82 -1.95 0.95
CA VAL A 143 -8.92 -1.60 1.86
C VAL A 143 -8.68 -2.22 3.24
N MET A 144 -8.32 -3.50 3.31
CA MET A 144 -8.04 -4.17 4.59
C MET A 144 -6.86 -3.54 5.33
N LEU A 145 -5.79 -3.17 4.62
CA LEU A 145 -4.65 -2.47 5.21
C LEU A 145 -5.03 -1.12 5.84
N ARG A 146 -6.02 -0.41 5.27
CA ARG A 146 -6.51 0.84 5.85
C ARG A 146 -7.26 0.63 7.16
N TYR A 147 -7.93 -0.51 7.33
CA TYR A 147 -8.61 -0.84 8.58
C TYR A 147 -7.62 -1.30 9.65
N ASN A 148 -6.81 -2.32 9.35
CA ASN A 148 -5.76 -2.79 10.24
C ASN A 148 -4.70 -3.59 9.46
N ALA A 149 -3.44 -3.24 9.66
CA ALA A 149 -2.30 -3.94 9.06
C ALA A 149 -2.25 -5.44 9.40
N THR A 150 -2.72 -5.85 10.58
CA THR A 150 -2.69 -7.25 11.01
C THR A 150 -3.66 -8.13 10.22
N TYR A 151 -4.76 -7.58 9.70
CA TYR A 151 -5.76 -8.34 8.94
C TYR A 151 -5.30 -8.74 7.55
N ILE A 152 -4.10 -8.35 7.12
CA ILE A 152 -3.60 -8.74 5.82
C ILE A 152 -3.46 -10.25 5.65
N TYR A 153 -3.17 -10.98 6.73
CA TYR A 153 -3.03 -12.44 6.69
C TYR A 153 -4.35 -13.18 6.50
N VAL A 154 -5.50 -12.50 6.70
CA VAL A 154 -6.84 -13.04 6.42
C VAL A 154 -7.14 -13.07 4.92
N ILE A 155 -6.48 -12.23 4.13
CA ILE A 155 -6.86 -11.99 2.74
C ILE A 155 -6.41 -13.17 1.87
N PRO A 156 -7.33 -13.88 1.20
CA PRO A 156 -7.01 -15.14 0.53
C PRO A 156 -6.53 -14.86 -0.89
N LEU A 157 -5.33 -14.31 -1.00
CA LEU A 157 -4.72 -13.96 -2.28
C LEU A 157 -4.53 -15.20 -3.17
N CYS A 158 -4.39 -16.40 -2.57
CA CYS A 158 -4.37 -17.67 -3.29
C CYS A 158 -5.68 -18.00 -4.05
N MET A 159 -6.80 -17.31 -3.78
CA MET A 159 -7.98 -17.44 -4.65
C MET A 159 -7.69 -16.98 -6.09
N LEU A 160 -6.80 -16.01 -6.28
CA LEU A 160 -6.45 -15.49 -7.61
C LEU A 160 -5.89 -16.59 -8.54
N PRO A 161 -4.82 -17.33 -8.19
CA PRO A 161 -4.32 -18.40 -9.03
C PRO A 161 -5.28 -19.58 -9.13
N LEU A 162 -6.08 -19.88 -8.10
CA LEU A 162 -7.09 -20.95 -8.18
C LEU A 162 -8.19 -20.63 -9.21
N VAL A 163 -8.75 -19.42 -9.16
CA VAL A 163 -9.77 -18.96 -10.11
C VAL A 163 -9.20 -18.92 -11.52
N LEU A 164 -8.04 -18.28 -11.72
CA LEU A 164 -7.46 -18.17 -13.05
C LEU A 164 -7.13 -19.55 -13.63
N ASN A 165 -6.73 -20.52 -12.80
CA ASN A 165 -6.41 -21.85 -13.29
C ASN A 165 -7.65 -22.61 -13.78
N ALA A 166 -8.82 -22.37 -13.17
CA ALA A 166 -10.06 -23.00 -13.58
C ALA A 166 -10.56 -22.56 -14.97
N PHE A 167 -10.19 -21.36 -15.43
CA PHE A 167 -10.59 -20.81 -16.73
C PHE A 167 -9.47 -20.84 -17.79
N PHE A 168 -8.22 -20.98 -17.36
CA PHE A 168 -7.06 -20.93 -18.23
C PHE A 168 -6.12 -22.10 -17.94
N ASP A 169 -4.92 -21.81 -17.42
CA ASP A 169 -3.89 -22.80 -17.19
C ASP A 169 -2.99 -22.38 -16.03
N ALA A 170 -2.28 -23.37 -15.48
CA ALA A 170 -1.47 -23.21 -14.29
C ALA A 170 -0.36 -22.17 -14.46
N ARG A 171 0.22 -22.09 -15.67
CA ARG A 171 1.35 -21.21 -15.96
C ARG A 171 0.92 -19.75 -15.96
N LEU A 172 -0.18 -19.42 -16.64
CA LEU A 172 -0.74 -18.07 -16.66
C LEU A 172 -1.16 -17.65 -15.25
N SER A 173 -1.84 -18.54 -14.53
CA SER A 173 -2.40 -18.27 -13.21
C SER A 173 -1.32 -17.93 -12.18
N LEU A 174 -0.26 -18.74 -12.12
CA LEU A 174 0.88 -18.50 -11.24
C LEU A 174 1.63 -17.22 -11.63
N PHE A 175 1.80 -16.97 -12.94
CA PHE A 175 2.47 -15.78 -13.42
C PHE A 175 1.72 -14.50 -13.00
N VAL A 176 0.40 -14.47 -13.19
CA VAL A 176 -0.43 -13.34 -12.75
C VAL A 176 -0.41 -13.19 -11.23
N HIS A 177 -0.48 -14.29 -10.48
CA HIS A 177 -0.39 -14.26 -9.02
C HIS A 177 0.91 -13.61 -8.55
N VAL A 178 2.06 -14.05 -9.06
CA VAL A 178 3.37 -13.48 -8.71
C VAL A 178 3.42 -11.98 -9.01
N LEU A 179 2.89 -11.55 -10.16
CA LEU A 179 2.83 -10.12 -10.50
C LEU A 179 1.98 -9.31 -9.51
N VAL A 180 0.85 -9.85 -9.08
CA VAL A 180 0.00 -9.21 -8.05
C VAL A 180 0.71 -9.17 -6.70
N VAL A 181 1.39 -10.24 -6.30
CA VAL A 181 2.19 -10.25 -5.06
C VAL A 181 3.27 -9.16 -5.11
N LEU A 182 3.95 -9.00 -6.25
CA LEU A 182 4.96 -7.95 -6.44
C LEU A 182 4.35 -6.53 -6.35
N LEU A 183 3.17 -6.30 -6.94
CA LEU A 183 2.45 -5.03 -6.80
C LEU A 183 2.12 -4.74 -5.34
N LEU A 184 1.59 -5.74 -4.62
CA LEU A 184 1.22 -5.61 -3.22
C LEU A 184 2.43 -5.46 -2.30
N GLY A 185 3.59 -6.01 -2.66
CA GLY A 185 4.84 -5.87 -1.93
C GLY A 185 5.26 -4.41 -1.66
N PHE A 186 4.80 -3.47 -2.48
CA PHE A 186 5.07 -2.04 -2.28
C PHE A 186 4.08 -1.34 -1.34
N ILE A 187 2.95 -1.98 -1.02
CA ILE A 187 1.84 -1.44 -0.21
C ILE A 187 1.86 -2.05 1.20
N VAL A 188 2.27 -3.31 1.31
CA VAL A 188 2.16 -4.12 2.52
C VAL A 188 3.32 -3.86 3.51
N PRO A 189 3.05 -3.68 4.82
CA PRO A 189 4.10 -3.65 5.84
C PRO A 189 4.74 -5.04 5.99
N ASN A 190 6.04 -5.09 6.32
CA ASN A 190 6.83 -6.33 6.32
C ASN A 190 6.74 -7.07 4.96
N SER A 191 6.87 -6.31 3.87
CA SER A 191 6.65 -6.79 2.50
C SER A 191 7.42 -8.05 2.13
N PHE A 192 8.67 -8.20 2.60
CA PHE A 192 9.47 -9.39 2.28
C PHE A 192 8.85 -10.68 2.82
N GLU A 193 8.43 -10.69 4.09
CA GLU A 193 7.73 -11.83 4.70
C GLU A 193 6.45 -12.14 3.95
N TYR A 194 5.65 -11.11 3.64
CA TYR A 194 4.40 -11.26 2.91
C TYR A 194 4.60 -11.83 1.50
N ILE A 195 5.59 -11.33 0.75
CA ILE A 195 5.89 -11.79 -0.61
C ILE A 195 6.25 -13.27 -0.59
N VAL A 196 7.17 -13.69 0.30
CA VAL A 196 7.61 -15.08 0.38
C VAL A 196 6.43 -16.00 0.77
N LEU A 197 5.66 -15.57 1.77
CA LEU A 197 4.47 -16.27 2.24
C LEU A 197 3.45 -16.47 1.13
N GLN A 198 3.14 -15.44 0.34
CA GLN A 198 2.18 -15.52 -0.76
C GLN A 198 2.70 -16.24 -2.01
N VAL A 199 3.99 -16.16 -2.31
CA VAL A 199 4.59 -16.90 -3.44
C VAL A 199 4.59 -18.40 -3.16
N ILE A 200 5.02 -18.83 -1.96
CA ILE A 200 5.04 -20.24 -1.59
C ILE A 200 3.61 -20.81 -1.59
N ALA A 201 2.68 -20.14 -0.92
CA ALA A 201 1.28 -20.57 -0.89
C ALA A 201 0.64 -20.56 -2.28
N GLY A 202 0.98 -19.59 -3.14
CA GLY A 202 0.55 -19.55 -4.54
C GLY A 202 1.04 -20.75 -5.35
N ILE A 203 2.32 -21.13 -5.20
CA ILE A 203 2.89 -22.32 -5.85
C ILE A 203 2.16 -23.58 -5.37
N VAL A 204 2.00 -23.74 -4.05
CA VAL A 204 1.27 -24.88 -3.46
C VAL A 204 -0.17 -24.92 -4.00
N SER A 205 -0.85 -23.77 -4.05
CA SER A 205 -2.22 -23.69 -4.50
C SER A 205 -2.41 -24.23 -5.92
N VAL A 206 -1.47 -23.97 -6.83
CA VAL A 206 -1.52 -24.40 -8.24
C VAL A 206 -1.12 -25.87 -8.41
N GLN A 207 -0.16 -26.36 -7.62
CA GLN A 207 0.31 -27.74 -7.71
C GLN A 207 -0.74 -28.75 -7.23
N THR A 208 -1.58 -28.38 -6.25
CA THR A 208 -2.63 -29.27 -5.76
C THR A 208 -3.85 -29.36 -6.69
N ILE A 209 -3.98 -28.48 -7.70
CA ILE A 209 -5.19 -28.38 -8.54
C ILE A 209 -5.38 -29.54 -9.50
N SER A 210 -4.44 -30.48 -9.63
CA SER A 210 -4.56 -31.57 -10.60
C SER A 210 -5.85 -32.39 -10.47
N GLU A 211 -6.60 -32.30 -9.35
CA GLU A 211 -7.90 -32.97 -9.18
C GLU A 211 -8.96 -32.18 -8.37
N LEU A 212 -8.96 -30.84 -8.40
CA LEU A 212 -9.74 -29.98 -7.47
C LEU A 212 -11.28 -30.07 -7.61
N TYR A 213 -11.77 -30.84 -8.60
CA TYR A 213 -13.17 -30.91 -8.98
C TYR A 213 -14.00 -31.97 -8.25
N ARG A 214 -13.36 -32.88 -7.49
CA ARG A 214 -14.06 -33.68 -6.49
C ARG A 214 -14.10 -32.88 -5.18
N ARG A 215 -15.28 -32.68 -4.58
CA ARG A 215 -15.48 -31.83 -3.38
C ARG A 215 -14.47 -32.10 -2.25
N ALA A 216 -14.03 -33.35 -2.07
CA ALA A 216 -13.02 -33.72 -1.08
C ALA A 216 -11.62 -33.13 -1.37
N ASN A 217 -11.26 -32.95 -2.64
CA ASN A 217 -9.92 -32.51 -3.07
C ASN A 217 -9.71 -31.01 -2.82
N LEU A 218 -10.77 -30.19 -2.89
CA LEU A 218 -10.67 -28.76 -2.56
C LEU A 218 -10.31 -28.54 -1.08
N PHE A 219 -10.93 -29.30 -0.16
CA PHE A 219 -10.61 -29.20 1.27
C PHE A 219 -9.15 -29.59 1.54
N ILE A 220 -8.64 -30.61 0.83
CA ILE A 220 -7.23 -31.01 0.93
C ILE A 220 -6.32 -29.88 0.42
N SER A 221 -6.63 -29.26 -0.72
CA SER A 221 -5.86 -28.12 -1.24
C SER A 221 -5.84 -26.94 -0.27
N VAL A 222 -7.00 -26.57 0.28
CA VAL A 222 -7.07 -25.49 1.28
C VAL A 222 -6.30 -25.83 2.55
N GLY A 223 -6.35 -27.08 3.00
CA GLY A 223 -5.52 -27.56 4.11
C GLY A 223 -4.03 -27.41 3.84
N GLN A 224 -3.56 -27.79 2.65
CA GLN A 224 -2.16 -27.64 2.24
C GLN A 224 -1.73 -26.17 2.11
N ILE A 225 -2.57 -25.30 1.54
CA ILE A 225 -2.32 -23.85 1.44
C ILE A 225 -2.19 -23.26 2.85
N THR A 226 -3.14 -23.56 3.74
CA THR A 226 -3.14 -23.08 5.12
C THR A 226 -1.90 -23.56 5.88
N LEU A 227 -1.53 -24.84 5.72
CA LEU A 227 -0.32 -25.41 6.31
C LEU A 227 0.93 -24.70 5.78
N SER A 228 0.99 -24.37 4.49
CA SER A 228 2.12 -23.64 3.92
C SER A 228 2.28 -22.25 4.54
N TYR A 229 1.19 -21.53 4.77
CA TYR A 229 1.21 -20.24 5.47
C TYR A 229 1.74 -20.38 6.90
N ILE A 230 1.26 -21.39 7.62
CA ILE A 230 1.68 -21.69 9.00
C ILE A 230 3.19 -21.97 9.06
N VAL A 231 3.69 -22.85 8.19
CA VAL A 231 5.11 -23.26 8.17
C VAL A 231 6.01 -22.08 7.81
N VAL A 232 5.66 -21.30 6.77
CA VAL A 232 6.46 -20.15 6.35
C VAL A 232 6.48 -19.07 7.41
N TYR A 233 5.32 -18.73 7.98
CA TYR A 233 5.24 -17.74 9.05
C TYR A 233 6.06 -18.16 10.29
N PHE A 234 5.94 -19.43 10.69
CA PHE A 234 6.73 -19.98 11.78
C PHE A 234 8.24 -19.87 11.51
N ALA A 235 8.69 -20.21 10.30
CA ALA A 235 10.09 -20.09 9.91
C ALA A 235 10.58 -18.63 10.00
N PHE A 236 9.81 -17.67 9.49
CA PHE A 236 10.14 -16.24 9.61
C PHE A 236 10.19 -15.77 11.05
N HIS A 237 9.27 -16.24 11.89
CA HIS A 237 9.26 -15.91 13.31
C HIS A 237 10.54 -16.39 14.01
N VAL A 238 10.92 -17.66 13.80
CA VAL A 238 12.16 -18.24 14.34
C VAL A 238 13.40 -17.46 13.87
N VAL A 239 13.47 -17.11 12.59
CA VAL A 239 14.59 -16.33 12.02
C VAL A 239 14.69 -14.92 12.63
N ARG A 240 13.56 -14.26 12.89
CA ARG A 240 13.53 -12.87 13.38
C ARG A 240 13.72 -12.75 14.88
N GLU A 241 13.19 -13.69 15.66
CA GLU A 241 13.08 -13.55 17.11
C GLU A 241 13.96 -14.53 17.90
N GLY A 242 14.41 -15.63 17.27
CA GLY A 242 15.31 -16.61 17.88
C GLY A 242 14.73 -17.35 19.09
N ASN A 243 13.45 -17.11 19.43
CA ASN A 243 12.73 -17.78 20.51
C ASN A 243 11.25 -17.93 20.11
N LEU A 244 10.52 -18.78 20.85
CA LEU A 244 9.11 -19.11 20.60
C LEU A 244 8.13 -18.38 21.53
N SER A 245 8.64 -17.59 22.48
CA SER A 245 7.83 -16.99 23.55
C SER A 245 6.95 -15.83 23.09
N SER A 246 7.32 -15.14 22.01
CA SER A 246 6.61 -13.97 21.48
C SER A 246 5.74 -14.28 20.26
N ILE A 247 5.44 -15.55 20.01
CA ILE A 247 4.66 -15.96 18.84
C ILE A 247 3.19 -15.53 18.97
N SER A 248 2.69 -14.82 17.96
CA SER A 248 1.28 -14.41 17.90
C SER A 248 0.43 -15.59 17.44
N TRP A 249 -0.14 -16.32 18.40
CA TRP A 249 -1.09 -17.42 18.13
C TRP A 249 -2.31 -16.97 17.31
N LEU A 250 -2.72 -15.69 17.45
CA LEU A 250 -3.81 -15.11 16.68
C LEU A 250 -3.55 -15.13 15.17
N THR A 251 -2.29 -15.00 14.74
CA THR A 251 -1.91 -15.02 13.32
C THR A 251 -2.20 -16.39 12.68
N PHE A 252 -2.03 -17.48 13.42
CA PHE A 252 -2.41 -18.82 12.96
C PHE A 252 -3.92 -18.93 12.76
N GLY A 253 -4.71 -18.31 13.63
CA GLY A 253 -6.15 -18.17 13.46
C GLY A 253 -6.53 -17.41 12.19
N PHE A 254 -5.78 -16.36 11.84
CA PHE A 254 -5.98 -15.64 10.57
C PHE A 254 -5.67 -16.50 9.35
N PHE A 255 -4.65 -17.37 9.40
CA PHE A 255 -4.40 -18.32 8.32
C PHE A 255 -5.50 -19.36 8.19
N ALA A 256 -6.06 -19.86 9.30
CA ALA A 256 -7.21 -20.74 9.25
C ALA A 256 -8.42 -20.05 8.61
N LEU A 257 -8.69 -18.80 8.98
CA LEU A 257 -9.77 -18.01 8.38
C LEU A 257 -9.51 -17.72 6.89
N ASN A 258 -8.27 -17.42 6.51
CA ASN A 258 -7.84 -17.30 5.11
C ASN A 258 -8.15 -18.57 4.31
N GLY A 259 -7.78 -19.74 4.85
CA GLY A 259 -8.12 -21.03 4.26
C GLY A 259 -9.62 -21.23 4.10
N MET A 260 -10.41 -20.95 5.15
CA MET A 260 -11.87 -21.04 5.10
C MET A 260 -12.47 -20.14 4.01
N VAL A 261 -12.00 -18.90 3.88
CA VAL A 261 -12.48 -17.99 2.83
C VAL A 261 -12.07 -18.49 1.44
N THR A 262 -10.91 -19.15 1.31
CA THR A 262 -10.46 -19.77 0.04
C THR A 262 -11.42 -20.87 -0.44
N LEU A 263 -12.20 -21.50 0.45
CA LEU A 263 -13.23 -22.47 0.05
C LEU A 263 -14.32 -21.86 -0.85
N PHE A 264 -14.54 -20.54 -0.76
CA PHE A 264 -15.52 -19.83 -1.60
C PHE A 264 -15.06 -19.65 -3.06
N THR A 265 -13.87 -20.15 -3.42
CA THR A 265 -13.39 -20.18 -4.81
C THR A 265 -14.37 -20.91 -5.73
N GLN A 266 -14.95 -22.04 -5.32
CA GLN A 266 -15.90 -22.81 -6.16
C GLN A 266 -17.17 -22.01 -6.51
N PRO A 267 -17.92 -21.47 -5.54
CA PRO A 267 -19.02 -20.55 -5.83
C PRO A 267 -18.62 -19.37 -6.70
N LEU A 268 -17.42 -18.82 -6.48
CA LEU A 268 -16.91 -17.69 -7.24
C LEU A 268 -16.67 -18.05 -8.72
N ILE A 269 -16.12 -19.23 -9.00
CA ILE A 269 -15.94 -19.73 -10.38
C ILE A 269 -17.29 -19.80 -11.08
N TYR A 270 -18.32 -20.39 -10.46
CA TYR A 270 -19.67 -20.47 -11.06
C TYR A 270 -20.27 -19.09 -11.36
N ILE A 271 -20.10 -18.12 -10.44
CA ILE A 271 -20.55 -16.73 -10.66
C ILE A 271 -19.81 -16.14 -11.87
N TYR A 272 -18.50 -16.34 -11.96
CA TYR A 272 -17.68 -15.82 -13.05
C TYR A 272 -18.00 -16.45 -14.40
N GLU A 273 -18.34 -17.74 -14.47
CA GLU A 273 -18.83 -18.37 -15.70
C GLU A 273 -20.05 -17.63 -16.25
N LYS A 274 -21.01 -17.27 -15.38
CA LYS A 274 -22.22 -16.56 -15.80
C LYS A 274 -21.98 -15.10 -16.15
N VAL A 275 -21.13 -14.40 -15.39
CA VAL A 275 -20.85 -12.97 -15.60
C VAL A 275 -20.00 -12.73 -16.85
N PHE A 276 -19.00 -13.58 -17.10
CA PHE A 276 -18.05 -13.41 -18.20
C PHE A 276 -18.35 -14.31 -19.40
N GLY A 277 -19.26 -15.28 -19.29
CA GLY A 277 -19.56 -16.22 -20.39
C GLY A 277 -18.39 -17.13 -20.74
N LEU A 278 -17.50 -17.38 -19.79
CA LEU A 278 -16.36 -18.29 -19.95
C LEU A 278 -16.76 -19.70 -19.52
N VAL A 279 -16.16 -20.70 -20.16
CA VAL A 279 -16.29 -22.10 -19.74
C VAL A 279 -15.12 -22.43 -18.83
N SER A 280 -15.40 -22.88 -17.60
CA SER A 280 -14.36 -23.42 -16.72
C SER A 280 -14.22 -24.93 -16.90
N ASP A 281 -13.07 -25.46 -16.49
CA ASP A 281 -12.83 -26.89 -16.42
C ASP A 281 -13.87 -27.63 -15.54
N VAL A 282 -14.50 -26.95 -14.57
CA VAL A 282 -15.60 -27.53 -13.76
C VAL A 282 -16.75 -27.95 -14.67
N SER A 283 -17.19 -27.03 -15.53
CA SER A 283 -18.32 -27.24 -16.44
C SER A 283 -18.02 -28.33 -17.46
N LEU A 284 -16.78 -28.39 -17.95
CA LEU A 284 -16.33 -29.47 -18.85
C LEU A 284 -16.42 -30.87 -18.21
N LEU A 285 -16.10 -30.98 -16.91
CA LEU A 285 -16.19 -32.24 -16.17
C LEU A 285 -17.62 -32.62 -15.79
N GLU A 286 -18.52 -31.66 -15.62
CA GLU A 286 -19.95 -31.94 -15.36
C GLU A 286 -20.71 -32.39 -16.62
N LEU A 287 -20.16 -32.12 -17.81
CA LEU A 287 -20.74 -32.46 -19.12
C LEU A 287 -20.23 -33.80 -19.70
N SER A 288 -19.21 -34.41 -19.12
CA SER A 288 -18.60 -35.68 -19.56
C SER A 288 -19.07 -36.88 -18.75
#